data_AF-A0A4Y2DAI8-F1
#
_entry.id   AF-A0A4Y2DAI8-F1
#
_cell.length_a   1.000
_cell.length_b   1.000
_cell.length_c   1.000
_cell.angle_alpha   90.00
_cell.angle_beta   90.00
_cell.angle_gamma   90.00
#
_symmetry.space_group_name_H-M   'P 1'
#
loop_
_entity.id
_entity.type
_entity.pdbx_description
1 polymer ?
#
loop_
_entity_poly.entity_id
_entity_poly.type
_entity_poly.pdbx_seq_one_letter_code
_entity_poly.pdbx_strand_id
1 'polypeptide(L)'
;MDKWLKTGTLQRTRSASTTEIRTTDLAAMELTWISKMIIMKYKGPLIDLFSTVYRRIKDMSIDIEATINKRIKKSTFFSIQVDESTDVSDLSILLVIARYMSVNEHEENILLCYPLTKI
;
A
#
# COMPACT_ATOMS: atom_id res chain seq x y z
N MET A 1 24.72 -45.23 65.54
CA MET A 1 26.13 -45.26 65.14
C MET A 1 26.19 -45.90 63.76
N ASP A 2 26.80 -45.17 62.83
CA ASP A 2 27.32 -45.56 61.51
C ASP A 2 26.35 -46.02 60.40
N LYS A 3 26.46 -45.68 59.11
CA LYS A 3 27.15 -44.62 58.32
C LYS A 3 26.78 -44.87 56.82
N TRP A 4 26.83 -43.81 56.00
CA TRP A 4 27.07 -43.76 54.54
C TRP A 4 25.91 -43.70 53.50
N LEU A 5 26.13 -42.74 52.58
CA LEU A 5 25.35 -42.18 51.47
C LEU A 5 25.17 -43.12 50.26
N LYS A 6 24.07 -42.95 49.48
CA LYS A 6 24.11 -42.98 48.00
C LYS A 6 23.08 -42.02 47.35
N THR A 7 23.60 -41.26 46.40
CA THR A 7 22.98 -40.27 45.52
C THR A 7 22.13 -40.92 44.42
N GLY A 8 21.05 -40.26 43.97
CA GLY A 8 20.26 -40.64 42.78
C GLY A 8 19.65 -39.42 42.08
N THR A 9 19.92 -39.30 40.78
CA THR A 9 19.85 -38.12 39.91
C THR A 9 18.42 -37.68 39.51
N LEU A 10 18.17 -36.36 39.47
CA LEU A 10 17.03 -35.74 38.79
C LEU A 10 17.11 -35.98 37.27
N GLN A 11 16.20 -36.76 36.70
CA GLN A 11 16.03 -36.86 35.25
C GLN A 11 14.87 -36.00 34.76
N ARG A 12 15.22 -34.92 34.06
CA ARG A 12 14.38 -34.17 33.13
C ARG A 12 14.35 -34.94 31.81
N THR A 13 13.18 -35.35 31.34
CA THR A 13 12.65 -35.17 29.96
C THR A 13 11.53 -36.19 29.71
N ARG A 14 10.29 -35.71 29.56
CA ARG A 14 9.26 -36.44 28.81
C ARG A 14 9.21 -35.80 27.43
N SER A 15 10.05 -36.30 26.53
CA SER A 15 10.08 -35.86 25.14
C SER A 15 8.82 -36.40 24.46
N ALA A 16 8.04 -35.51 23.86
CA ALA A 16 6.87 -35.84 23.06
C ALA A 16 7.28 -36.78 21.91
N SER A 17 6.52 -37.84 21.67
CA SER A 17 6.83 -38.84 20.65
C SER A 17 6.80 -38.22 19.25
N THR A 18 7.97 -38.21 18.60
CA THR A 18 8.28 -37.74 17.24
C THR A 18 7.60 -38.56 16.13
N THR A 19 6.27 -38.73 16.17
CA THR A 19 5.54 -39.44 15.10
C THR A 19 4.24 -38.75 14.64
N GLU A 20 3.68 -37.80 15.39
CA GLU A 20 2.51 -37.01 14.93
C GLU A 20 2.86 -35.74 14.14
N ILE A 21 4.13 -35.28 14.19
CA ILE A 21 4.60 -34.04 13.54
C ILE A 21 4.77 -34.21 12.01
N ARG A 22 4.86 -35.45 11.52
CA ARG A 22 5.29 -35.75 10.15
C ARG A 22 4.22 -35.56 9.06
N THR A 23 2.93 -35.66 9.39
CA THR A 23 1.83 -35.55 8.42
C THR A 23 1.31 -34.13 8.27
N THR A 24 1.29 -33.33 9.34
CA THR A 24 0.97 -31.90 9.28
C THR A 24 2.04 -31.11 8.55
N ASP A 25 3.32 -31.49 8.69
CA ASP A 25 4.43 -30.86 8.00
C ASP A 25 4.39 -31.13 6.49
N LEU A 26 4.02 -32.32 6.04
CA LEU A 26 3.94 -32.63 4.61
C LEU A 26 2.81 -31.83 3.92
N ALA A 27 1.63 -31.76 4.54
CA ALA A 27 0.53 -30.94 4.05
C ALA A 27 0.87 -29.44 4.07
N ALA A 28 1.57 -28.96 5.11
CA ALA A 28 2.05 -27.58 5.18
C ALA A 28 3.13 -27.29 4.11
N MET A 29 4.01 -28.24 3.81
CA MET A 29 4.99 -28.14 2.73
C MET A 29 4.30 -28.07 1.36
N GLU A 30 3.31 -28.91 1.09
CA GLU A 30 2.52 -28.86 -0.14
C GLU A 30 1.77 -27.52 -0.29
N LEU A 31 1.10 -27.06 0.78
CA LEU A 31 0.39 -25.78 0.76
C LEU A 31 1.34 -24.59 0.56
N THR A 32 2.53 -24.61 1.16
CA THR A 32 3.53 -23.56 0.96
C THR A 32 4.16 -23.62 -0.43
N TRP A 33 4.33 -24.81 -1.03
CA TRP A 33 4.81 -24.97 -2.40
C TRP A 33 3.78 -24.48 -3.42
N ILE A 34 2.52 -24.85 -3.23
CA ILE A 34 1.39 -24.39 -4.05
C ILE A 34 1.25 -22.86 -3.92
N SER A 35 1.32 -22.32 -2.71
CA SER A 35 1.28 -20.87 -2.48
C SER A 35 2.44 -20.16 -3.19
N LYS A 36 3.68 -20.67 -3.08
CA LYS A 36 4.84 -20.13 -3.82
C LYS A 36 4.67 -20.20 -5.32
N MET A 37 4.15 -21.31 -5.87
CA MET A 37 3.88 -21.45 -7.31
C MET A 37 2.84 -20.44 -7.79
N ILE A 38 1.76 -20.26 -7.03
CA ILE A 38 0.72 -19.27 -7.32
C ILE A 38 1.32 -17.86 -7.31
N ILE A 39 2.08 -17.52 -6.26
CA ILE A 39 2.76 -16.21 -6.17
C ILE A 39 3.69 -16.01 -7.38
N MET A 40 4.51 -16.99 -7.73
CA MET A 40 5.43 -16.88 -8.88
C MET A 40 4.67 -16.73 -10.21
N LYS A 41 3.53 -17.40 -10.37
CA LYS A 41 2.72 -17.36 -11.59
C LYS A 41 2.04 -16.00 -11.81
N TYR A 42 1.55 -15.36 -10.74
CA TYR A 42 0.77 -14.13 -10.87
C TYR A 42 1.57 -12.85 -10.60
N LYS A 43 2.74 -12.92 -9.94
CA LYS A 43 3.53 -11.72 -9.57
C LYS A 43 4.05 -10.93 -10.77
N GLY A 44 4.62 -11.57 -11.79
CA GLY A 44 5.11 -10.90 -12.99
C GLY A 44 4.01 -10.15 -13.75
N PRO A 45 2.91 -10.83 -14.15
CA PRO A 45 1.77 -10.20 -14.81
C PRO A 45 1.10 -9.09 -13.98
N LEU A 46 1.01 -9.23 -12.65
CA LEU A 46 0.50 -8.17 -11.78
C LEU A 46 1.38 -6.91 -11.89
N ILE A 47 2.70 -7.07 -11.75
CA ILE A 47 3.65 -5.96 -11.78
C ILE A 47 3.58 -5.24 -13.14
N ASP A 48 3.50 -5.99 -14.23
CA ASP A 48 3.41 -5.42 -15.58
C ASP A 48 2.11 -4.63 -15.79
N LEU A 49 0.97 -5.17 -15.34
CA LEU A 49 -0.32 -4.47 -15.40
C LEU A 49 -0.31 -3.19 -14.55
N PHE A 50 0.21 -3.25 -13.32
CA PHE A 50 0.36 -2.07 -12.47
C PHE A 50 1.25 -1.02 -13.12
N SER A 51 2.35 -1.43 -13.77
CA SER A 51 3.25 -0.51 -14.46
C SER A 51 2.56 0.16 -15.67
N THR A 52 1.74 -0.58 -16.41
CA THR A 52 1.05 -0.06 -17.60
C THR A 52 -0.07 0.90 -17.22
N VAL A 53 -0.88 0.53 -16.21
CA VAL A 53 -1.95 1.39 -15.69
C VAL A 53 -1.36 2.65 -15.08
N TYR A 54 -0.32 2.54 -14.25
CA TYR A 54 0.37 3.69 -13.66
C TYR A 54 0.92 4.64 -14.73
N ARG A 55 1.59 4.12 -15.77
CA ARG A 55 2.12 4.94 -16.87
C ARG A 55 1.00 5.68 -17.61
N ARG A 56 -0.09 5.00 -17.95
CA ARG A 56 -1.24 5.64 -18.61
C ARG A 56 -1.86 6.73 -17.74
N ILE A 57 -2.05 6.48 -16.44
CA ILE A 57 -2.57 7.49 -15.51
C ILE A 57 -1.63 8.71 -15.46
N LYS A 58 -0.32 8.47 -15.39
CA LYS A 58 0.69 9.53 -15.38
C LYS A 58 0.68 10.34 -16.67
N ASP A 59 0.63 9.68 -17.83
CA ASP A 59 0.61 10.35 -19.13
C ASP A 59 -0.67 11.19 -19.29
N MET A 60 -1.83 10.66 -18.90
CA MET A 60 -3.09 11.42 -18.88
C MET A 60 -3.02 12.61 -17.92
N SER A 61 -2.45 12.42 -16.73
CA SER A 61 -2.28 13.50 -15.75
C SER A 61 -1.45 14.64 -16.31
N ILE A 62 -0.36 14.35 -17.02
CA ILE A 62 0.51 15.36 -17.64
C ILE A 62 -0.25 16.13 -18.74
N ASP A 63 -1.02 15.43 -19.57
CA ASP A 63 -1.79 16.07 -20.65
C ASP A 63 -2.92 16.98 -20.11
N ILE A 64 -3.62 16.50 -19.07
CA ILE A 64 -4.64 17.28 -18.37
C ILE A 64 -4.02 18.51 -17.72
N GLU A 65 -2.88 18.36 -17.03
CA GLU A 65 -2.16 19.48 -16.41
C GLU A 65 -1.75 20.53 -17.44
N ALA A 66 -1.17 20.11 -18.57
CA ALA A 66 -0.77 21.01 -19.65
C ALA A 66 -1.98 21.77 -20.23
N THR A 67 -3.11 21.07 -20.39
CA THR A 67 -4.36 21.65 -20.91
C THR A 67 -4.92 22.70 -19.95
N ILE A 68 -5.06 22.38 -18.66
CA ILE A 68 -5.57 23.29 -17.64
C ILE A 68 -4.64 24.51 -17.52
N ASN A 69 -3.33 24.30 -17.44
CA ASN A 69 -2.36 25.39 -17.36
C ASN A 69 -2.45 26.34 -18.55
N LYS A 70 -2.63 25.81 -19.76
CA LYS A 70 -2.83 26.62 -20.97
C LYS A 70 -4.11 27.44 -20.91
N ARG A 71 -5.20 26.89 -20.36
CA ARG A 71 -6.48 27.61 -20.22
C ARG A 71 -6.41 28.69 -19.15
N ILE A 72 -5.88 28.39 -17.97
CA ILE A 72 -5.70 29.36 -16.89
C ILE A 72 -4.86 30.54 -17.36
N LYS A 73 -3.72 30.29 -18.02
CA LYS A 73 -2.84 31.35 -18.55
C LYS A 73 -3.48 32.21 -19.63
N LYS A 74 -4.48 31.69 -20.35
CA LYS A 74 -5.24 32.44 -21.35
C LYS A 74 -6.43 33.19 -20.76
N SER A 75 -6.91 32.76 -19.59
CA SER A 75 -8.07 33.37 -18.95
C SER A 75 -7.73 34.77 -18.44
N THR A 76 -8.61 35.74 -18.73
CA THR A 76 -8.51 37.10 -18.18
C THR A 76 -8.76 37.12 -16.67
N PHE A 77 -9.60 36.22 -16.17
CA PHE A 77 -9.99 36.14 -14.77
C PHE A 77 -9.73 34.74 -14.24
N PHE A 78 -8.97 34.64 -13.16
CA PHE A 78 -8.80 33.41 -12.42
C PHE A 78 -8.71 33.70 -10.93
N SER A 79 -9.08 32.72 -10.11
CA SER A 79 -8.86 32.73 -8.68
C SER A 79 -8.33 31.37 -8.23
N ILE A 80 -7.54 31.38 -7.18
CA ILE A 80 -6.98 30.18 -6.55
C ILE A 80 -7.49 30.15 -5.12
N GLN A 81 -8.13 29.04 -4.76
CA GLN A 81 -8.56 28.75 -3.40
C GLN A 81 -7.62 27.67 -2.83
N VAL A 82 -7.16 27.91 -1.60
CA VAL A 82 -6.38 26.93 -0.83
C VAL A 82 -7.21 26.57 0.39
N ASP A 83 -7.40 25.28 0.61
CA ASP A 83 -8.27 24.75 1.66
C ASP A 83 -7.62 23.56 2.39
N GLU A 84 -7.93 23.41 3.67
CA GLU A 84 -7.65 22.18 4.43
C GLU A 84 -8.93 21.34 4.47
N SER A 85 -8.88 20.15 3.88
CA SER A 85 -10.00 19.21 3.86
C SER A 85 -9.59 17.88 4.51
N THR A 86 -10.50 16.92 4.58
CA THR A 86 -10.26 15.57 5.13
C THR A 86 -10.52 14.53 4.07
N ASP A 87 -9.62 13.55 3.91
CA ASP A 87 -9.84 12.41 3.03
C ASP A 87 -10.83 11.40 3.65
N VAL A 88 -11.14 10.31 2.92
CA VAL A 88 -12.02 9.23 3.41
C VAL A 88 -11.45 8.44 4.60
N SER A 89 -10.20 8.70 4.95
CA SER A 89 -9.47 8.10 6.07
C SER A 89 -9.31 9.09 7.25
N ASP A 90 -10.04 10.20 7.24
CA ASP A 90 -9.95 11.31 8.20
C ASP A 90 -8.56 11.95 8.32
N LEU A 91 -7.72 11.83 7.27
CA LEU A 91 -6.44 12.51 7.19
C LEU A 91 -6.61 13.90 6.59
N SER A 92 -6.01 14.90 7.23
CA SER A 92 -5.95 16.26 6.70
C SER A 92 -5.25 16.27 5.33
N ILE A 93 -5.86 16.93 4.36
CA ILE A 93 -5.31 17.14 3.02
C ILE A 93 -5.33 18.63 2.69
N LEU A 94 -4.26 19.11 2.08
CA LEU A 94 -4.19 20.44 1.47
C LEU A 94 -4.73 20.34 0.05
N LEU A 95 -5.79 21.09 -0.22
CA LEU A 95 -6.43 21.17 -1.52
C LEU A 95 -6.19 22.55 -2.14
N VAL A 96 -5.75 22.58 -3.39
CA VAL A 96 -5.65 23.82 -4.17
C VAL A 96 -6.57 23.72 -5.36
N ILE A 97 -7.54 24.63 -5.44
CA ILE A 97 -8.56 24.66 -6.47
C ILE A 97 -8.36 25.95 -7.29
N ALA A 98 -8.26 25.82 -8.61
CA ALA A 98 -8.29 26.95 -9.52
C ALA A 98 -9.67 27.10 -10.15
N ARG A 99 -10.18 28.34 -10.13
CA ARG A 99 -11.39 28.75 -10.82
C ARG A 99 -11.01 29.74 -11.92
N TYR A 100 -11.45 29.51 -13.15
CA TYR A 100 -11.11 30.37 -14.28
C TYR A 100 -12.24 30.42 -15.32
N MET A 101 -12.20 31.43 -16.18
CA MET A 101 -13.12 31.57 -17.30
C MET A 101 -12.52 30.96 -18.58
N SER A 102 -13.22 29.98 -19.14
CA SER A 102 -12.84 29.24 -20.34
C SER A 102 -13.93 29.38 -21.39
N VAL A 103 -13.68 30.10 -22.48
CA VAL A 103 -14.64 30.26 -23.59
C VAL A 103 -16.07 30.61 -23.11
N ASN A 104 -16.15 31.53 -22.14
CA ASN A 104 -17.37 32.00 -21.48
C ASN A 104 -18.04 31.04 -20.48
N GLU A 105 -17.38 29.93 -20.11
CA GLU A 105 -17.82 29.05 -19.03
C GLU A 105 -16.89 29.16 -17.81
N HIS A 106 -17.47 29.04 -16.61
CA HIS A 106 -16.71 28.93 -15.37
C HIS A 106 -16.23 27.50 -15.19
N GLU A 107 -14.91 27.29 -15.22
CA GLU A 107 -14.29 26.00 -14.94
C GLU A 107 -13.65 26.02 -13.55
N GLU A 108 -13.81 24.91 -12.81
CA GLU A 108 -13.16 24.66 -11.53
C GLU A 108 -12.33 23.38 -11.64
N ASN A 109 -11.05 23.44 -11.26
CA ASN A 109 -10.13 22.31 -11.34
C ASN A 109 -9.25 22.22 -10.09
N ILE A 110 -9.03 21.00 -9.60
CA ILE A 110 -8.08 20.73 -8.52
C ILE A 110 -6.66 20.72 -9.12
N LEU A 111 -5.80 21.60 -8.63
CA LEU A 111 -4.40 21.69 -9.02
C LEU A 111 -3.47 20.89 -8.10
N LEU A 112 -3.83 20.78 -6.82
CA LEU A 112 -3.05 20.04 -5.83
C LEU A 112 -3.98 19.35 -4.85
N CYS A 113 -3.66 18.11 -4.51
CA CYS A 113 -4.23 17.37 -3.40
C CYS A 113 -3.06 16.70 -2.67
N TYR A 114 -2.67 17.24 -1.51
CA TYR A 114 -1.48 16.80 -0.80
C TYR A 114 -1.81 16.42 0.66
N PRO A 115 -1.50 15.20 1.11
CA PRO A 115 -1.76 14.80 2.48
C PRO A 115 -0.85 15.56 3.46
N LEU A 116 -1.47 16.19 4.44
CA LEU A 116 -0.77 16.84 5.54
C LEU A 116 -0.37 15.77 6.54
N THR A 117 0.92 15.44 6.58
CA THR A 117 1.43 14.56 7.63
C THR A 117 1.45 15.35 8.92
N LYS A 118 0.80 14.83 9.98
CA LYS A 118 0.93 15.41 11.32
C LYS A 118 2.40 15.34 11.74
N ILE A 119 3.01 16.50 11.95
CA ILE A 119 4.35 16.66 12.54
C ILE A 119 4.28 16.34 14.03
#